data_AF-A0A5C4P041-F1
#
_entry.id   AF-A0A5C4P041-F1
#
_cell.length_a   1.000
_cell.length_b   1.000
_cell.length_c   1.000
_cell.angle_alpha   90.00
_cell.angle_beta   90.00
_cell.angle_gamma   90.00
#
_symmetry.space_group_name_H-M   'P 1'
#
loop_
_entity.id
_entity.type
_entity.pdbx_description
1 polymer ?
#
loop_
_entity_poly.entity_id
_entity_poly.type
_entity_poly.pdbx_seq_one_letter_code
_entity_poly.pdbx_strand_id
1 'polypeptide(L)'
;MEKLYEILDSVTKRLSNPFLVSFAISWAATNWKAILVGLNDEHYKVKFAYLETVLYAPDTNPIWRLILIPLIASGVYVFLMPAMTTLATVTSGLYDSLNEYTKAKVLRTRVLTLQQSRQLREDFQAVFNKLSQENHTAATSRLELSKRAGENTKSILNESLPLMLKGLTQEAASWGGETVKMPDTRVVGNDEQNAFAKTVGIPLSWVRIFEPPGAAGPFSVERAALVYSVDEPEALARLLRLAALGLVFPTWVDDQIRFELSGSSWGGLLNGRGA
;
A
#
# COMPACT_ATOMS: atom_id res chain seq x y z
N MET A 1 -6.47 37.54 -0.55
CA MET A 1 -5.78 36.42 -1.20
C MET A 1 -6.21 35.08 -0.59
N GLU A 2 -6.16 34.92 0.73
CA GLU A 2 -6.59 33.70 1.45
C GLU A 2 -8.03 33.25 1.13
N LYS A 3 -9.00 34.17 1.15
CA LYS A 3 -10.40 33.88 0.79
C LYS A 3 -10.60 33.44 -0.68
N LEU A 4 -9.74 33.89 -1.60
CA LEU A 4 -9.80 33.44 -2.99
C LEU A 4 -9.29 32.00 -3.10
N TYR A 5 -8.28 31.65 -2.30
CA TYR A 5 -7.73 30.30 -2.26
C TYR A 5 -8.74 29.28 -1.70
N GLU A 6 -9.47 29.64 -0.64
CA GLU A 6 -10.54 28.79 -0.08
C GLU A 6 -11.72 28.59 -1.05
N ILE A 7 -12.09 29.63 -1.81
CA ILE A 7 -13.15 29.54 -2.82
C ILE A 7 -12.69 28.67 -3.98
N LEU A 8 -11.46 28.86 -4.46
CA LEU A 8 -10.88 28.04 -5.53
C LEU A 8 -10.74 26.58 -5.10
N ASP A 9 -10.30 26.31 -3.86
CA ASP A 9 -10.17 24.96 -3.31
C ASP A 9 -11.53 24.26 -3.12
N SER A 10 -12.56 25.02 -2.72
CA SER A 10 -13.93 24.50 -2.66
C SER A 10 -14.50 24.19 -4.05
N VAL A 11 -14.17 25.01 -5.05
CA VAL A 11 -14.57 24.79 -6.45
C VAL A 11 -13.83 23.59 -7.05
N THR A 12 -12.52 23.45 -6.84
CA THR A 12 -11.74 22.31 -7.35
C THR A 12 -12.18 20.99 -6.70
N LYS A 13 -12.45 20.98 -5.39
CA LYS A 13 -13.03 19.81 -4.71
C LYS A 13 -14.38 19.40 -5.28
N ARG A 14 -15.23 20.36 -5.68
CA ARG A 14 -16.54 20.05 -6.33
C ARG A 14 -16.38 19.63 -7.80
N LEU A 15 -15.43 20.23 -8.53
CA LEU A 15 -15.08 19.83 -9.90
C LEU A 15 -14.38 18.47 -9.98
N SER A 16 -13.89 17.92 -8.87
CA SER A 16 -13.40 16.54 -8.80
C SER A 16 -14.50 15.49 -9.06
N ASN A 17 -15.79 15.88 -8.98
CA ASN A 17 -16.89 14.99 -9.32
C ASN A 17 -17.01 14.90 -10.86
N PRO A 18 -16.71 13.74 -11.47
CA PRO A 18 -16.74 13.58 -12.93
C PRO A 18 -18.14 13.80 -13.51
N PHE A 19 -19.20 13.61 -12.70
CA PHE A 19 -20.57 13.86 -13.13
C PHE A 19 -20.86 15.36 -13.28
N LEU A 20 -20.36 16.21 -12.38
CA LEU A 20 -20.57 17.66 -12.46
C LEU A 20 -19.85 18.27 -13.67
N VAL A 21 -18.62 17.82 -13.93
CA VAL A 21 -17.86 18.26 -15.12
C VAL A 21 -18.56 17.79 -16.40
N SER A 22 -18.97 16.53 -16.46
CA SER A 22 -19.69 15.98 -17.61
C SER A 22 -21.04 16.66 -17.82
N PHE A 23 -21.74 17.00 -16.74
CA PHE A 23 -22.99 17.77 -16.78
C PHE A 23 -22.74 19.19 -17.29
N ALA A 24 -21.73 19.89 -16.78
CA ALA A 24 -21.39 21.24 -17.24
C ALA A 24 -21.05 21.27 -18.75
N ILE A 25 -20.26 20.29 -19.23
CA ILE A 25 -19.92 20.15 -20.65
C ILE A 25 -21.18 19.82 -21.47
N SER A 26 -21.99 18.86 -21.01
CA SER A 26 -23.23 18.48 -21.70
C SER A 26 -24.24 19.62 -21.74
N TRP A 27 -24.32 20.39 -20.65
CA TRP A 27 -25.17 21.58 -20.55
C TRP A 27 -24.70 22.66 -21.52
N ALA A 28 -23.39 22.93 -21.58
CA ALA A 28 -22.82 23.89 -22.52
C ALA A 28 -23.02 23.47 -23.98
N ALA A 29 -22.84 22.18 -24.28
CA ALA A 29 -23.06 21.63 -25.62
C ALA A 29 -24.52 21.72 -26.06
N THR A 30 -25.47 21.45 -25.16
CA THR A 30 -26.91 21.46 -25.47
C THR A 30 -27.53 22.86 -25.43
N ASN A 31 -26.97 23.77 -24.64
CA ASN A 31 -27.42 25.17 -24.49
C ASN A 31 -26.46 26.18 -25.14
N TRP A 32 -25.68 25.76 -26.14
CA TRP A 32 -24.67 26.59 -26.80
C TRP A 32 -25.22 27.93 -27.33
N LYS A 33 -26.46 27.95 -27.84
CA LYS A 33 -27.10 29.18 -28.32
C LYS A 33 -27.27 30.22 -27.21
N ALA A 34 -27.58 29.79 -25.99
CA ALA A 34 -27.72 30.71 -24.86
C ALA A 34 -26.37 31.26 -24.40
N ILE A 35 -25.31 30.45 -24.49
CA ILE A 35 -23.93 30.89 -24.25
C ILE A 35 -23.55 31.97 -25.28
N LEU A 36 -23.82 31.74 -26.57
CA LEU A 36 -23.54 32.73 -27.63
C LEU A 36 -24.30 34.04 -27.42
N VAL A 37 -25.58 33.98 -27.05
CA VAL A 37 -26.36 35.19 -26.72
C VAL A 37 -25.77 35.90 -25.50
N GLY A 38 -25.30 35.15 -24.49
CA GLY A 38 -24.63 35.71 -23.32
C GLY A 38 -23.35 36.46 -23.66
N LEU A 39 -22.57 35.95 -24.62
CA LEU A 39 -21.30 36.52 -25.08
C LEU A 39 -21.44 37.72 -26.05
N ASN A 40 -22.64 37.98 -26.59
CA ASN A 40 -22.87 39.18 -27.42
C ASN A 40 -22.71 40.46 -26.57
N ASP A 41 -22.36 41.62 -27.15
CA ASP A 41 -22.16 42.89 -26.41
C ASP A 41 -23.46 43.68 -26.15
N GLU A 42 -24.61 43.14 -26.57
CA GLU A 42 -25.90 43.79 -26.36
C GLU A 42 -26.29 43.94 -24.88
N HIS A 43 -27.14 44.94 -24.60
CA HIS A 43 -27.65 45.22 -23.27
C HIS A 43 -28.46 44.02 -22.71
N TYR A 44 -28.28 43.68 -21.43
CA TYR A 44 -28.84 42.47 -20.82
C TYR A 44 -30.36 42.29 -21.02
N LYS A 45 -31.12 43.40 -21.01
CA LYS A 45 -32.59 43.38 -21.23
C LYS A 45 -32.97 42.80 -22.60
N VAL A 46 -32.20 43.12 -23.65
CA VAL A 46 -32.45 42.62 -25.01
C VAL A 46 -32.12 41.13 -25.10
N LYS A 47 -31.02 40.71 -24.45
CA LYS A 47 -30.64 39.29 -24.36
C LYS A 47 -31.71 38.45 -23.67
N PHE A 48 -32.21 38.86 -22.51
CA PHE A 48 -33.27 38.12 -21.80
C PHE A 48 -34.56 38.04 -22.61
N ALA A 49 -34.99 39.16 -23.22
CA ALA A 49 -36.16 39.16 -24.09
C ALA A 49 -35.99 38.19 -25.27
N TYR A 50 -34.82 38.17 -25.92
CA TYR A 50 -34.53 37.24 -27.01
C TYR A 50 -34.50 35.77 -26.55
N LEU A 51 -33.90 35.50 -25.38
CA LEU A 51 -33.89 34.15 -24.80
C LEU A 51 -35.32 33.65 -24.53
N GLU A 52 -36.18 34.47 -23.93
CA GLU A 52 -37.55 34.10 -23.56
C GLU A 52 -38.49 33.99 -24.76
N THR A 53 -38.38 34.92 -25.73
CA THR A 53 -39.35 35.00 -26.84
C THR A 53 -38.95 34.20 -28.07
N VAL A 54 -37.65 34.10 -28.37
CA VAL A 54 -37.15 33.48 -29.59
C VAL A 54 -36.49 32.14 -29.30
N LEU A 55 -35.62 32.09 -28.28
CA LEU A 55 -34.81 30.89 -28.04
C LEU A 55 -35.54 29.80 -27.25
N TYR A 56 -36.34 30.20 -26.26
CA TYR A 56 -37.05 29.32 -25.32
C TYR A 56 -38.57 29.53 -25.40
N ALA A 57 -39.09 29.66 -26.63
CA ALA A 57 -40.52 29.83 -26.90
C ALA A 57 -41.41 28.90 -26.04
N PRO A 58 -42.63 29.35 -25.68
CA PRO A 58 -43.46 28.75 -24.62
C PRO A 58 -43.84 27.28 -24.81
N ASP A 59 -43.72 26.75 -26.02
CA ASP A 59 -44.12 25.38 -26.36
C ASP A 59 -43.13 24.30 -25.85
N THR A 60 -41.97 24.70 -25.33
CA THR A 60 -41.00 23.77 -24.74
C THR A 60 -40.81 23.99 -23.25
N ASN A 61 -41.08 22.96 -22.44
CA ASN A 61 -40.87 23.01 -21.00
C ASN A 61 -39.38 23.28 -20.70
N PRO A 62 -39.03 24.39 -20.04
CA PRO A 62 -37.64 24.81 -19.82
C PRO A 62 -36.85 23.81 -18.97
N ILE A 63 -37.50 23.05 -18.09
CA ILE A 63 -36.87 22.05 -17.22
C ILE A 63 -36.24 20.93 -18.07
N TRP A 64 -36.93 20.51 -19.14
CA TRP A 64 -36.43 19.44 -20.00
C TRP A 64 -35.13 19.83 -20.70
N ARG A 65 -35.06 21.07 -21.22
CA ARG A 65 -33.92 21.52 -22.01
C ARG A 65 -32.74 21.99 -21.16
N LEU A 66 -33.02 22.66 -20.05
CA LEU A 66 -31.96 23.22 -19.19
C LEU A 66 -31.40 22.20 -18.21
N ILE A 67 -32.16 21.18 -17.84
CA ILE A 67 -31.75 20.24 -16.79
C ILE A 67 -31.75 18.81 -17.31
N LEU A 68 -32.91 18.28 -17.75
CA LEU A 68 -33.03 16.83 -18.03
C LEU A 68 -32.19 16.36 -19.22
N ILE A 69 -32.19 17.09 -20.34
CA ILE A 69 -31.39 16.73 -21.52
C ILE A 69 -29.88 16.74 -21.21
N PRO A 70 -29.30 17.81 -20.63
CA PRO A 70 -27.92 17.80 -20.16
C PRO A 70 -27.61 16.67 -19.18
N LEU A 71 -28.53 16.36 -18.27
CA LEU A 71 -28.38 15.32 -17.25
C LEU A 71 -28.35 13.91 -17.87
N ILE A 72 -29.23 13.65 -18.82
CA ILE A 72 -29.25 12.38 -19.57
C ILE A 72 -27.99 12.28 -20.41
N ALA A 73 -27.60 13.34 -21.13
CA ALA A 73 -26.39 13.36 -21.94
C ALA A 73 -25.12 13.15 -21.09
N SER A 74 -25.04 13.74 -19.90
CA SER A 74 -23.92 13.54 -18.99
C SER A 74 -23.91 12.14 -18.40
N GLY A 75 -25.08 11.58 -18.08
CA GLY A 75 -25.21 10.18 -17.67
C GLY A 75 -24.71 9.24 -18.77
N VAL A 76 -25.19 9.40 -20.00
CA VAL A 76 -24.72 8.63 -21.15
C VAL A 76 -23.22 8.80 -21.32
N TYR A 77 -22.67 10.01 -21.27
CA TYR A 77 -21.23 10.23 -21.40
C TYR A 77 -20.42 9.50 -20.31
N VAL A 78 -20.80 9.64 -19.04
CA VAL A 78 -20.09 9.04 -17.90
C VAL A 78 -20.14 7.52 -17.92
N PHE A 79 -21.26 6.92 -18.33
CA PHE A 79 -21.41 5.46 -18.36
C PHE A 79 -20.95 4.82 -19.68
N LEU A 80 -21.21 5.46 -20.82
CA LEU A 80 -20.90 4.91 -22.13
C LEU A 80 -19.43 5.08 -22.49
N MET A 81 -18.76 6.17 -22.08
CA MET A 81 -17.34 6.36 -22.42
C MET A 81 -16.45 5.25 -21.83
N PRO A 82 -16.54 4.87 -20.55
CA PRO A 82 -15.77 3.74 -20.01
C PRO A 82 -16.09 2.41 -20.70
N ALA A 83 -17.36 2.19 -21.08
CA ALA A 83 -17.75 1.00 -21.82
C ALA A 83 -17.12 0.98 -23.22
N MET A 84 -17.08 2.12 -23.91
CA MET A 84 -16.45 2.24 -25.23
C MET A 84 -14.93 2.12 -25.16
N THR A 85 -14.27 2.67 -24.14
CA THR A 85 -12.81 2.55 -23.99
C THR A 85 -12.39 1.12 -23.65
N THR A 86 -13.14 0.42 -22.80
CA THR A 86 -12.89 -0.99 -22.52
C THR A 86 -13.14 -1.88 -23.74
N LEU A 87 -14.17 -1.60 -24.54
CA LEU A 87 -14.38 -2.26 -25.83
C LEU A 87 -13.20 -2.02 -26.77
N ALA A 88 -12.75 -0.78 -26.89
CA ALA A 88 -11.60 -0.43 -27.73
C ALA A 88 -10.33 -1.18 -27.30
N THR A 89 -10.01 -1.23 -26.00
CA THR A 89 -8.81 -1.92 -25.50
C THR A 89 -8.89 -3.43 -25.68
N VAL A 90 -10.07 -4.03 -25.50
CA VAL A 90 -10.28 -5.47 -25.75
C VAL A 90 -10.12 -5.77 -27.24
N THR A 91 -10.74 -4.98 -28.11
CA THR A 91 -10.63 -5.19 -29.56
C THR A 91 -9.20 -5.00 -30.08
N SER A 92 -8.44 -4.03 -29.56
CA SER A 92 -7.02 -3.87 -29.91
C SER A 92 -6.19 -5.04 -29.42
N GLY A 93 -6.38 -5.51 -28.18
CA GLY A 93 -5.67 -6.68 -27.66
C GLY A 93 -5.96 -7.96 -28.44
N LEU A 94 -7.20 -8.15 -28.89
CA LEU A 94 -7.55 -9.25 -29.79
C LEU A 94 -6.86 -9.11 -31.15
N TYR A 95 -6.86 -7.93 -31.75
CA TYR A 95 -6.18 -7.68 -33.01
C TYR A 95 -4.67 -7.94 -32.92
N ASP A 96 -4.03 -7.49 -31.85
CA ASP A 96 -2.61 -7.71 -31.59
C ASP A 96 -2.30 -9.20 -31.43
N SER A 97 -3.11 -9.93 -30.65
CA SER A 97 -2.93 -11.38 -30.47
C SER A 97 -3.07 -12.18 -31.79
N LEU A 98 -4.02 -11.78 -32.66
CA LEU A 98 -4.19 -12.38 -33.98
C LEU A 98 -3.03 -12.04 -34.92
N ASN A 99 -2.53 -10.82 -34.85
CA ASN A 99 -1.37 -10.38 -35.62
C ASN A 99 -0.09 -11.13 -35.17
N GLU A 100 0.08 -11.35 -33.87
CA GLU A 100 1.18 -12.15 -33.32
C GLU A 100 1.06 -13.63 -33.74
N TYR A 101 -0.14 -14.21 -33.65
CA TYR A 101 -0.37 -15.58 -34.09
C TYR A 101 -0.09 -15.78 -35.59
N THR A 102 -0.54 -14.84 -36.43
CA THR A 102 -0.29 -14.90 -37.88
C THR A 102 1.19 -14.68 -38.20
N LYS A 103 1.87 -13.74 -37.54
CA LYS A 103 3.32 -13.57 -37.64
C LYS A 103 4.07 -14.84 -37.25
N ALA A 104 3.72 -15.47 -36.13
CA ALA A 104 4.33 -16.72 -35.68
C ALA A 104 4.12 -17.86 -36.69
N LYS A 105 2.92 -17.97 -37.25
CA LYS A 105 2.60 -18.97 -38.29
C LYS A 105 3.40 -18.73 -39.58
N VAL A 106 3.49 -17.48 -40.04
CA VAL A 106 4.28 -17.11 -41.22
C VAL A 106 5.77 -17.38 -40.98
N LEU A 107 6.30 -17.01 -39.82
CA LEU A 107 7.69 -17.27 -39.44
C LEU A 107 8.01 -18.77 -39.37
N ARG A 108 7.08 -19.61 -38.89
CA ARG A 108 7.25 -21.07 -38.84
C ARG A 108 7.29 -21.71 -40.23
N THR A 109 6.57 -21.13 -41.19
CA THR A 109 6.46 -21.69 -42.55
C THR A 109 7.58 -21.21 -43.46
N ARG A 110 8.17 -20.05 -43.16
CA ARG A 110 9.30 -19.50 -43.92
C ARG A 110 10.59 -20.15 -43.45
N VAL A 111 11.29 -20.85 -44.34
CA VAL A 111 12.67 -21.25 -44.09
C VAL A 111 13.48 -19.97 -43.93
N LEU A 112 13.92 -19.68 -42.70
CA LEU A 112 14.72 -18.49 -42.41
C LEU A 112 16.01 -18.57 -43.22
N THR A 113 16.35 -17.47 -43.89
CA THR A 113 17.68 -17.38 -44.50
C THR A 113 18.74 -17.37 -43.39
N LEU A 114 19.97 -17.79 -43.70
CA LEU A 114 21.07 -17.77 -42.73
C LEU A 114 21.23 -16.39 -42.07
N GLN A 115 21.03 -15.31 -42.84
CA GLN A 115 21.10 -13.93 -42.34
C GLN A 115 19.98 -13.62 -41.33
N GLN A 116 18.74 -14.02 -41.61
CA GLN A 116 17.61 -13.85 -40.68
C GLN A 116 17.80 -14.66 -39.41
N SER A 117 18.37 -15.87 -39.50
CA SER A 117 18.70 -16.66 -38.32
C SER A 117 19.81 -16.02 -37.47
N ARG A 118 20.78 -15.34 -38.08
CA ARG A 118 21.82 -14.60 -37.34
C ARG A 118 21.22 -13.40 -36.62
N GLN A 119 20.42 -12.60 -37.32
CA GLN A 119 19.75 -11.44 -36.74
C GLN A 119 18.81 -11.83 -35.59
N LEU A 120 18.02 -12.90 -35.74
CA LEU A 120 17.15 -13.38 -34.67
C LEU A 120 17.94 -13.82 -33.42
N ARG A 121 19.14 -14.41 -33.60
CA ARG A 121 20.01 -14.76 -32.47
C ARG A 121 20.58 -13.53 -31.79
N GLU A 122 20.98 -12.52 -32.56
CA GLU A 122 21.47 -11.25 -32.03
C GLU A 122 20.37 -10.51 -31.25
N ASP A 123 19.15 -10.43 -31.81
CA ASP A 123 17.99 -9.82 -31.15
C ASP A 123 17.63 -10.58 -29.86
N PHE A 124 17.62 -11.92 -29.92
CA PHE A 124 17.36 -12.75 -28.74
C PHE A 124 18.43 -12.56 -27.67
N GLN A 125 19.71 -12.52 -28.06
CA GLN A 125 20.81 -12.28 -27.15
C GLN A 125 20.75 -10.88 -26.54
N ALA A 126 20.36 -9.86 -27.32
CA ALA A 126 20.15 -8.50 -26.83
C ALA A 126 19.00 -8.42 -25.81
N VAL A 127 17.85 -9.05 -26.11
CA VAL A 127 16.71 -9.12 -25.18
C VAL A 127 17.08 -9.91 -23.92
N PHE A 128 17.76 -11.04 -24.06
CA PHE A 128 18.20 -11.85 -22.93
C PHE A 128 19.19 -11.09 -22.04
N ASN A 129 20.19 -10.43 -22.63
CA ASN A 129 21.15 -9.62 -21.88
C ASN A 129 20.44 -8.45 -21.16
N LYS A 130 19.49 -7.79 -21.82
CA LYS A 130 18.68 -6.73 -21.22
C LYS A 130 17.87 -7.26 -20.02
N LEU A 131 17.14 -8.36 -20.18
CA LEU A 131 16.36 -8.98 -19.10
C LEU A 131 17.26 -9.47 -17.95
N SER A 132 18.43 -10.03 -18.27
CA SER A 132 19.41 -10.44 -17.26
C SER A 132 19.95 -9.24 -16.49
N GLN A 133 20.21 -8.12 -17.16
CA GLN A 133 20.66 -6.88 -16.54
C GLN A 133 19.56 -6.27 -15.66
N GLU A 134 18.31 -6.21 -16.15
CA GLU A 134 17.15 -5.73 -15.39
C GLU A 134 16.88 -6.60 -14.15
N ASN A 135 16.98 -7.92 -14.27
CA ASN A 135 16.86 -8.82 -13.13
C ASN A 135 18.01 -8.62 -12.12
N HIS A 136 19.23 -8.41 -12.60
CA HIS A 136 20.37 -8.16 -11.73
C HIS A 136 20.23 -6.82 -10.99
N THR A 137 19.84 -5.75 -11.68
CA THR A 137 19.60 -4.44 -11.05
C THR A 137 18.40 -4.47 -10.09
N ALA A 138 17.34 -5.22 -10.40
CA ALA A 138 16.21 -5.42 -9.49
C ALA A 138 16.63 -6.20 -8.23
N ALA A 139 17.45 -7.24 -8.37
CA ALA A 139 17.97 -8.02 -7.25
C ALA A 139 18.89 -7.19 -6.35
N THR A 140 19.81 -6.41 -6.94
CA THR A 140 20.68 -5.52 -6.15
C THR A 140 19.88 -4.41 -5.47
N SER A 141 18.90 -3.81 -6.14
CA SER A 141 18.02 -2.79 -5.55
C SER A 141 17.23 -3.34 -4.37
N ARG A 142 16.71 -4.57 -4.48
CA ARG A 142 16.01 -5.25 -3.36
C ARG A 142 16.94 -5.50 -2.18
N LEU A 143 18.17 -5.96 -2.44
CA LEU A 143 19.16 -6.19 -1.39
C LEU A 143 19.55 -4.89 -0.68
N GLU A 144 19.75 -3.79 -1.43
CA GLU A 144 20.03 -2.47 -0.85
C GLU A 144 18.86 -1.94 -0.01
N LEU A 145 17.63 -2.08 -0.50
CA LEU A 145 16.43 -1.70 0.25
C LEU A 145 16.27 -2.52 1.53
N SER A 146 16.49 -3.84 1.46
CA SER A 146 16.45 -4.72 2.63
C SER A 146 17.51 -4.33 3.66
N LYS A 147 18.73 -4.02 3.20
CA LYS A 147 19.82 -3.56 4.08
C LYS A 147 19.47 -2.23 4.76
N ARG A 148 18.97 -1.24 4.01
CA ARG A 148 18.53 0.05 4.57
C ARG A 148 17.36 -0.12 5.54
N ALA A 149 16.40 -0.99 5.24
CA ALA A 149 15.30 -1.31 6.13
C ALA A 149 15.79 -1.94 7.44
N GLY A 150 16.75 -2.88 7.35
CA GLY A 150 17.39 -3.47 8.51
C GLY A 150 18.17 -2.45 9.36
N GLU A 151 18.94 -1.55 8.73
CA GLU A 151 19.67 -0.49 9.41
C GLU A 151 18.73 0.50 10.12
N ASN A 152 17.69 0.96 9.44
CA ASN A 152 16.68 1.84 10.02
C ASN A 152 15.93 1.17 11.17
N THR A 153 15.53 -0.10 11.00
CA THR A 153 14.84 -0.88 12.03
C THR A 153 15.73 -1.05 13.26
N LYS A 154 17.02 -1.35 13.06
CA LYS A 154 17.99 -1.44 14.16
C LYS A 154 18.15 -0.12 14.90
N SER A 155 18.19 1.01 14.19
CA SER A 155 18.25 2.35 14.80
C SER A 155 17.01 2.62 15.66
N ILE A 156 15.81 2.38 15.11
CA ILE A 156 14.54 2.57 15.80
C ILE A 156 14.45 1.68 17.04
N LEU A 157 14.87 0.42 16.94
CA LEU A 157 14.88 -0.50 18.07
C LEU A 157 15.86 -0.06 19.16
N ASN A 158 17.07 0.36 18.79
CA ASN A 158 18.05 0.86 19.77
C ASN A 158 17.54 2.09 20.54
N GLU A 159 16.78 2.97 19.90
CA GLU A 159 16.18 4.14 20.54
C GLU A 159 14.93 3.81 21.37
N SER A 160 14.09 2.89 20.89
CA SER A 160 12.80 2.56 21.51
C SER A 160 12.89 1.57 22.66
N LEU A 161 13.79 0.58 22.60
CA LEU A 161 13.90 -0.46 23.63
C LEU A 161 14.21 0.10 25.04
N PRO A 162 15.12 1.09 25.22
CA PRO A 162 15.34 1.72 26.53
C PRO A 162 14.11 2.46 27.05
N LEU A 163 13.34 3.10 26.17
CA LEU A 163 12.10 3.78 26.54
C LEU A 163 11.02 2.76 26.94
N MET A 164 10.92 1.65 26.22
CA MET A 164 10.03 0.55 26.57
C MET A 164 10.40 -0.07 27.92
N LEU A 165 11.67 -0.25 28.23
CA LEU A 165 12.12 -0.75 29.53
C LEU A 165 11.65 0.18 30.67
N LYS A 166 11.74 1.50 30.48
CA LYS A 166 11.21 2.49 31.44
C LYS A 166 9.68 2.46 31.56
N GLY A 167 8.96 2.18 30.48
CA GLY A 167 7.51 1.96 30.54
C GLY A 167 7.16 0.68 31.31
N LEU A 168 7.91 -0.40 31.06
CA LEU A 168 7.72 -1.68 31.73
C LEU A 168 7.95 -1.60 33.25
N THR A 169 8.90 -0.79 33.72
CA THR A 169 9.11 -0.58 35.17
C THR A 169 7.93 0.10 35.84
N GLN A 170 7.21 0.98 35.13
CA GLN A 170 5.99 1.61 35.62
C GLN A 170 4.80 0.66 35.55
N GLU A 171 4.65 -0.06 34.45
CA GLU A 171 3.58 -1.06 34.25
C GLU A 171 3.70 -2.23 35.23
N ALA A 172 4.91 -2.59 35.65
CA ALA A 172 5.17 -3.72 36.54
C ALA A 172 4.35 -3.68 37.84
N ALA A 173 4.10 -2.50 38.40
CA ALA A 173 3.28 -2.33 39.60
C ALA A 173 1.81 -2.73 39.39
N SER A 174 1.34 -2.73 38.15
CA SER A 174 -0.03 -3.06 37.76
C SER A 174 -0.20 -4.52 37.31
N TRP A 175 0.87 -5.29 37.22
CA TRP A 175 0.80 -6.71 36.85
C TRP A 175 0.17 -7.51 38.00
N GLY A 176 -1.16 -7.64 37.97
CA GLY A 176 -1.92 -8.40 38.98
C GLY A 176 -1.80 -9.93 38.89
N GLY A 177 -0.83 -10.46 38.15
CA GLY A 177 -0.65 -11.89 37.89
C GLY A 177 0.67 -12.44 38.42
N GLU A 178 0.86 -13.76 38.32
CA GLU A 178 2.11 -14.40 38.70
C GLU A 178 3.27 -13.94 37.81
N THR A 179 4.34 -13.45 38.45
CA THR A 179 5.60 -13.13 37.79
C THR A 179 6.66 -14.17 38.11
N VAL A 180 7.50 -14.46 37.11
CA VAL A 180 8.64 -15.36 37.24
C VAL A 180 9.91 -14.51 37.30
N LYS A 181 10.65 -14.63 38.41
CA LYS A 181 11.91 -13.90 38.60
C LYS A 181 13.08 -14.69 38.03
N MET A 182 14.06 -13.96 37.49
CA MET A 182 15.31 -14.58 37.03
C MET A 182 16.14 -15.04 38.24
N PRO A 183 16.75 -16.25 38.20
CA PRO A 183 17.69 -16.69 39.22
C PRO A 183 18.91 -15.75 39.34
N ASP A 184 19.41 -15.57 40.55
CA ASP A 184 20.56 -14.69 40.82
C ASP A 184 21.85 -15.13 40.11
N THR A 185 21.97 -16.42 39.79
CA THR A 185 23.10 -17.03 39.08
C THR A 185 23.18 -16.64 37.60
N ARG A 186 22.19 -15.90 37.08
CA ARG A 186 22.09 -15.54 35.67
C ARG A 186 22.20 -14.03 35.48
N VAL A 187 22.63 -13.66 34.28
CA VAL A 187 22.77 -12.26 33.83
C VAL A 187 22.09 -12.15 32.46
N VAL A 188 21.38 -11.05 32.26
CA VAL A 188 20.71 -10.71 30.99
C VAL A 188 21.00 -9.29 30.63
N GLY A 189 21.35 -9.08 29.37
CA GLY A 189 21.41 -7.73 28.81
C GLY A 189 22.34 -6.82 29.60
N ASN A 190 21.89 -5.59 29.87
CA ASN A 190 22.59 -4.62 30.70
C ASN A 190 22.17 -4.72 32.19
N ASP A 191 22.83 -3.94 33.06
CA ASP A 191 22.57 -3.97 34.50
C ASP A 191 21.13 -3.60 34.87
N GLU A 192 20.48 -2.70 34.12
CA GLU A 192 19.08 -2.33 34.34
C GLU A 192 18.12 -3.48 34.01
N GLN A 193 18.32 -4.13 32.86
CA GLN A 193 17.56 -5.29 32.42
C GLN A 193 17.74 -6.46 33.41
N ASN A 194 18.97 -6.71 33.83
CA ASN A 194 19.33 -7.71 34.81
C ASN A 194 18.66 -7.45 36.17
N ALA A 195 18.71 -6.20 36.65
CA ALA A 195 18.07 -5.79 37.90
C ALA A 195 16.55 -5.94 37.83
N PHE A 196 15.93 -5.54 36.72
CA PHE A 196 14.49 -5.72 36.50
C PHE A 196 14.09 -7.19 36.54
N ALA A 197 14.79 -8.03 35.77
CA ALA A 197 14.48 -9.45 35.67
C ALA A 197 14.60 -10.19 37.02
N LYS A 198 15.55 -9.79 37.88
CA LYS A 198 15.73 -10.38 39.22
C LYS A 198 14.75 -9.84 40.26
N THR A 199 14.45 -8.55 40.24
CA THR A 199 13.65 -7.91 41.30
C THR A 199 12.15 -8.01 41.04
N VAL A 200 11.73 -7.69 39.81
CA VAL A 200 10.33 -7.64 39.38
C VAL A 200 9.91 -8.98 38.78
N GLY A 201 10.72 -9.52 37.88
CA GLY A 201 10.39 -10.70 37.09
C GLY A 201 9.56 -10.36 35.85
N ILE A 202 9.03 -11.40 35.18
CA ILE A 202 8.21 -11.28 33.96
C ILE A 202 6.88 -12.00 34.13
N PRO A 203 5.77 -11.52 33.54
CA PRO A 203 4.49 -12.21 33.62
C PRO A 203 4.60 -13.64 33.07
N LEU A 204 4.06 -14.63 33.79
CA LEU A 204 4.09 -16.03 33.38
C LEU A 204 3.45 -16.26 32.00
N SER A 205 2.47 -15.42 31.63
CA SER A 205 1.83 -15.44 30.31
C SER A 205 2.78 -15.14 29.14
N TRP A 206 3.91 -14.46 29.41
CA TRP A 206 4.94 -14.16 28.41
C TRP A 206 6.01 -15.25 28.31
N VAL A 207 6.05 -16.18 29.27
CA VAL A 207 7.05 -17.25 29.39
C VAL A 207 6.71 -18.45 28.51
N ARG A 208 5.62 -18.43 27.73
CA ARG A 208 5.14 -19.60 26.96
C ARG A 208 5.77 -19.80 25.57
N ILE A 209 6.83 -19.07 25.25
CA ILE A 209 7.19 -18.81 23.85
C ILE A 209 7.79 -20.03 23.12
N PHE A 210 8.41 -20.99 23.81
CA PHE A 210 9.20 -22.02 23.11
C PHE A 210 9.12 -23.45 23.67
N GLU A 211 7.92 -23.99 23.87
CA GLU A 211 7.73 -25.45 23.83
C GLU A 211 7.55 -25.91 22.37
N PRO A 212 8.65 -26.00 21.59
CA PRO A 212 9.15 -27.35 21.30
C PRO A 212 10.69 -27.49 21.30
N PRO A 213 11.21 -28.71 21.50
CA PRO A 213 12.62 -28.99 21.86
C PRO A 213 13.69 -28.77 20.77
N GLY A 214 13.42 -28.02 19.70
CA GLY A 214 14.27 -28.01 18.49
C GLY A 214 14.56 -26.67 17.84
N ALA A 215 14.07 -25.54 18.34
CA ALA A 215 14.25 -24.25 17.68
C ALA A 215 15.40 -23.44 18.31
N ALA A 216 16.64 -23.81 18.00
CA ALA A 216 17.82 -22.96 18.27
C ALA A 216 17.97 -21.82 17.25
N GLY A 217 16.98 -21.60 16.39
CA GLY A 217 17.03 -20.62 15.30
C GLY A 217 16.07 -19.45 15.49
N PRO A 218 16.27 -18.36 14.72
CA PRO A 218 15.38 -17.20 14.75
C PRO A 218 13.96 -17.59 14.34
N PHE A 219 12.97 -16.98 14.98
CA PHE A 219 11.53 -17.23 14.76
C PHE A 219 10.80 -15.94 14.33
N SER A 220 9.71 -16.10 13.59
CA SER A 220 8.87 -14.99 13.10
C SER A 220 7.81 -14.57 14.13
N VAL A 221 7.25 -13.37 13.94
CA VAL A 221 6.09 -12.88 14.70
C VAL A 221 4.88 -13.80 14.54
N GLU A 222 4.61 -14.27 13.31
CA GLU A 222 3.54 -15.22 13.01
C GLU A 222 3.65 -16.51 13.85
N ARG A 223 4.87 -17.05 13.95
CA ARG A 223 5.12 -18.24 14.79
C ARG A 223 4.86 -17.95 16.26
N ALA A 224 5.27 -16.78 16.74
CA ALA A 224 5.01 -16.38 18.12
C ALA A 224 3.50 -16.18 18.38
N ALA A 225 2.76 -15.60 17.43
CA ALA A 225 1.30 -15.44 17.51
C ALA A 225 0.59 -16.79 17.68
N LEU A 226 1.00 -17.80 16.90
CA LEU A 226 0.51 -19.18 17.04
C LEU A 226 0.81 -19.77 18.42
N VAL A 227 2.04 -19.61 18.93
CA VAL A 227 2.43 -20.14 20.25
C VAL A 227 1.66 -19.48 21.38
N TYR A 228 1.48 -18.16 21.31
CA TYR A 228 0.75 -17.41 22.32
C TYR A 228 -0.77 -17.51 22.19
N SER A 229 -1.28 -18.03 21.08
CA SER A 229 -2.71 -17.99 20.73
C SER A 229 -3.28 -16.56 20.76
N VAL A 230 -2.53 -15.61 20.17
CA VAL A 230 -2.91 -14.20 20.03
C VAL A 230 -2.72 -13.74 18.59
N ASP A 231 -3.15 -12.53 18.25
CA ASP A 231 -2.89 -11.95 16.94
C ASP A 231 -1.44 -11.47 16.77
N GLU A 232 -1.02 -11.22 15.53
CA GLU A 232 0.35 -10.77 15.25
C GLU A 232 0.73 -9.43 15.92
N PRO A 233 -0.16 -8.40 15.99
CA PRO A 233 0.14 -7.18 16.72
C PRO A 233 0.42 -7.40 18.20
N GLU A 234 -0.39 -8.22 18.88
CA GLU A 234 -0.17 -8.54 20.29
C GLU A 234 1.10 -9.38 20.48
N ALA A 235 1.35 -10.35 19.59
CA ALA A 235 2.58 -11.14 19.60
C ALA A 235 3.82 -10.26 19.42
N LEU A 236 3.80 -9.34 18.46
CA LEU A 236 4.88 -8.37 18.24
C LEU A 236 5.11 -7.49 19.48
N ALA A 237 4.04 -6.97 20.07
CA ALA A 237 4.13 -6.16 21.28
C ALA A 237 4.79 -6.94 22.43
N ARG A 238 4.41 -8.21 22.63
CA ARG A 238 5.04 -9.10 23.61
C ARG A 238 6.52 -9.33 23.30
N LEU A 239 6.87 -9.61 22.05
CA LEU A 239 8.26 -9.83 21.62
C LEU A 239 9.13 -8.59 21.80
N LEU A 240 8.60 -7.40 21.51
CA LEU A 240 9.32 -6.14 21.73
C LEU A 240 9.53 -5.86 23.23
N ARG A 241 8.56 -6.18 24.08
CA ARG A 241 8.73 -6.10 25.54
C ARG A 241 9.80 -7.06 26.03
N LEU A 242 9.81 -8.29 25.53
CA LEU A 242 10.86 -9.26 25.85
C LEU A 242 12.23 -8.83 25.31
N ALA A 243 12.27 -8.16 24.15
CA ALA A 243 13.49 -7.57 23.60
C ALA A 243 13.99 -6.43 24.48
N ALA A 244 13.08 -5.60 25.00
CA ALA A 244 13.42 -4.51 25.91
C ALA A 244 14.00 -5.03 27.24
N LEU A 245 13.62 -6.25 27.63
CA LEU A 245 14.17 -6.97 28.78
C LEU A 245 15.46 -7.75 28.46
N GLY A 246 15.93 -7.74 27.21
CA GLY A 246 17.14 -8.46 26.78
C GLY A 246 16.96 -9.98 26.69
N LEU A 247 15.71 -10.47 26.67
CA LEU A 247 15.38 -11.90 26.62
C LEU A 247 15.34 -12.45 25.20
N VAL A 248 15.03 -11.59 24.23
CA VAL A 248 15.09 -11.90 22.80
C VAL A 248 15.82 -10.79 22.05
N PHE A 249 16.46 -11.15 20.95
CA PHE A 249 17.17 -10.23 20.07
C PHE A 249 16.44 -10.14 18.73
N PRO A 250 15.93 -8.96 18.35
CA PRO A 250 15.39 -8.75 17.02
C PRO A 250 16.54 -8.70 16.00
N THR A 251 16.39 -9.46 14.91
CA THR A 251 17.31 -9.54 13.78
C THR A 251 16.52 -9.35 12.48
N TRP A 252 17.12 -8.64 11.52
CA TRP A 252 16.50 -8.47 10.20
C TRP A 252 16.95 -9.59 9.28
N VAL A 253 16.01 -10.43 8.83
CA VAL A 253 16.27 -11.60 7.97
C VAL A 253 15.15 -11.72 6.95
N ASP A 254 15.50 -11.78 5.66
CA ASP A 254 14.55 -11.97 4.55
C ASP A 254 13.37 -10.97 4.55
N ASP A 255 13.67 -9.67 4.67
CA ASP A 255 12.67 -8.59 4.72
C ASP A 255 11.70 -8.65 5.90
N GLN A 256 12.04 -9.40 6.95
CA GLN A 256 11.23 -9.54 8.15
C GLN A 256 12.08 -9.38 9.42
N ILE A 257 11.44 -8.90 10.49
CA ILE A 257 12.01 -8.96 11.83
C ILE A 257 11.80 -10.37 12.35
N ARG A 258 12.91 -11.07 12.58
CA ARG A 258 12.92 -12.33 13.31
C ARG A 258 13.51 -12.10 14.69
N PHE A 259 13.15 -12.95 15.63
CA PHE A 259 13.61 -12.85 17.00
C PHE A 259 14.42 -14.09 17.33
N GLU A 260 15.52 -13.91 18.05
CA GLU A 260 16.37 -14.98 18.54
C GLU A 260 16.40 -14.95 20.07
N LEU A 261 16.52 -16.10 20.71
CA LEU A 261 16.59 -16.15 22.17
C LEU A 261 17.95 -15.67 22.68
N SER A 262 17.92 -14.96 23.81
CA SER A 262 19.14 -14.54 24.52
C SER A 262 19.78 -15.72 25.25
N GLY A 263 20.57 -16.49 24.49
CA GLY A 263 21.38 -17.60 24.97
C GLY A 263 20.60 -18.84 25.43
N SER A 264 21.34 -19.92 25.71
CA SER A 264 20.80 -21.22 26.14
C SER A 264 20.18 -21.22 27.54
N SER A 265 20.47 -20.21 28.35
CA SER A 265 20.05 -20.15 29.75
C SER A 265 18.54 -19.94 29.88
N TRP A 266 17.97 -18.97 29.17
CA TRP A 266 16.52 -18.71 29.22
C TRP A 266 15.68 -19.76 28.54
N GLY A 267 16.24 -20.50 27.57
CA GLY A 267 15.54 -21.60 26.92
C GLY A 267 14.95 -22.58 27.93
N GLY A 268 15.60 -22.89 29.06
CA GLY A 268 14.97 -23.74 30.08
C GLY A 268 13.74 -23.10 30.72
N LEU A 269 13.87 -21.84 31.14
CA LEU A 269 12.90 -21.10 31.95
C LEU A 269 11.68 -20.64 31.11
N LEU A 270 11.92 -20.16 29.89
CA LEU A 270 10.91 -19.82 28.87
C LEU A 270 10.29 -21.05 28.18
N ASN A 271 10.77 -22.25 28.49
CA ASN A 271 10.17 -23.50 28.00
C ASN A 271 9.49 -24.28 29.12
N GLY A 272 9.21 -23.65 30.27
CA GLY A 272 8.54 -24.29 31.39
C GLY A 272 9.31 -25.45 32.02
N ARG A 273 10.59 -25.66 31.66
CA ARG A 273 11.44 -26.65 32.32
C ARG A 273 11.85 -26.04 33.66
N GLY A 274 11.31 -26.62 34.73
CA GLY A 274 11.55 -26.18 36.11
C GLY A 274 13.04 -25.89 36.37
N ALA A 275 13.27 -24.86 37.19
CA ALA A 275 14.60 -24.46 37.64
C ALA A 275 15.38 -25.60 38.29
#